data_AF-A0A7X9UDG0-F1
#
_entry.id   AF-A0A7X9UDG0-F1
#
_cell.length_a   1.000
_cell.length_b   1.000
_cell.length_c   1.000
_cell.angle_alpha   90.00
_cell.angle_beta   90.00
_cell.angle_gamma   90.00
#
_symmetry.space_group_name_H-M   'P 1'
#
loop_
_entity.id
_entity.type
_entity.pdbx_description
1 polymer ?
#
loop_
_entity_poly.entity_id
_entity_poly.type
_entity_poly.pdbx_seq_one_letter_code
_entity_poly.pdbx_strand_id
1 'polypeptide(L)'
;MNKDILLEWDRKHSAMKRTKENYWKTYRNWRDENKSDYHDTFMGKLYDEFISLDERAIYLKYSFNTTEVVVFCSVNIFYVEEHIGTYDIEFFLNGEIADDYLDFGDMLLKDRITKVKHNLKVARRALKLGFETSDISKITEVPLEYLEILKKKYS
;
A
#
# COMPACT_ATOMS: atom_id res chain seq x y z
N MET A 1 -26.41 -5.86 -8.89
CA MET A 1 -26.73 -5.50 -7.49
C MET A 1 -26.40 -4.02 -7.31
N ASN A 2 -27.23 -3.27 -6.58
CA ASN A 2 -27.08 -1.81 -6.51
C ASN A 2 -25.83 -1.44 -5.67
N LYS A 3 -25.02 -0.49 -6.15
CA LYS A 3 -23.84 0.08 -5.45
C LYS A 3 -24.18 0.46 -4.01
N ASP A 4 -25.40 0.97 -3.80
CA ASP A 4 -25.90 1.40 -2.50
C ASP A 4 -25.94 0.27 -1.47
N ILE A 5 -26.24 -0.96 -1.89
CA ILE A 5 -26.29 -2.13 -1.00
C ILE A 5 -24.91 -2.48 -0.48
N LEU A 6 -23.88 -2.43 -1.34
CA LEU A 6 -22.50 -2.68 -0.92
C LEU A 6 -21.97 -1.58 -0.01
N LEU A 7 -22.33 -0.32 -0.28
CA LEU A 7 -21.95 0.81 0.58
C LEU A 7 -22.67 0.75 1.93
N GLU A 8 -23.93 0.35 1.98
CA GLU A 8 -24.64 0.13 3.24
C GLU A 8 -24.03 -1.04 4.03
N TRP A 9 -23.72 -2.13 3.34
CA TRP A 9 -23.03 -3.27 3.94
C TRP A 9 -21.66 -2.88 4.51
N ASP A 10 -20.85 -2.12 3.74
CA ASP A 10 -19.57 -1.60 4.21
C ASP A 10 -19.74 -0.72 5.46
N ARG A 11 -20.70 0.21 5.46
CA ARG A 11 -20.99 1.04 6.65
C ARG A 11 -21.33 0.20 7.87
N LYS A 12 -22.13 -0.86 7.68
CA LYS A 12 -22.53 -1.78 8.77
C LYS A 12 -21.35 -2.57 9.33
N HIS A 13 -20.46 -3.05 8.46
CA HIS A 13 -19.37 -3.95 8.85
C HIS A 13 -18.00 -3.27 8.97
N SER A 14 -17.93 -1.97 8.67
CA SER A 14 -16.70 -1.17 8.56
C SER A 14 -15.64 -1.87 7.72
N ALA A 15 -16.04 -2.49 6.60
CA ALA A 15 -15.24 -3.47 5.88
C ALA A 15 -14.00 -2.82 5.24
N MET A 16 -14.15 -1.68 4.57
CA MET A 16 -13.04 -0.95 3.96
C MET A 16 -12.05 -0.42 5.00
N LYS A 17 -12.55 0.06 6.14
CA LYS A 17 -11.70 0.46 7.28
C LYS A 17 -10.89 -0.72 7.79
N ARG A 18 -11.54 -1.87 8.02
CA ARG A 18 -10.89 -3.11 8.46
C ARG A 18 -9.91 -3.64 7.43
N THR A 19 -10.16 -3.41 6.13
CA THR A 19 -9.22 -3.75 5.04
C THR A 19 -7.91 -2.99 5.21
N LYS A 20 -7.97 -1.66 5.38
CA LYS A 20 -6.78 -0.81 5.59
C LYS A 20 -6.03 -1.16 6.88
N GLU A 21 -6.75 -1.54 7.94
CA GLU A 21 -6.14 -1.97 9.20
C GLU A 21 -5.46 -3.33 9.08
N ASN A 22 -6.11 -4.31 8.43
CA ASN A 22 -5.58 -5.66 8.27
C ASN A 22 -4.36 -5.70 7.34
N TYR A 23 -4.32 -4.82 6.32
CA TYR A 23 -3.13 -4.63 5.49
C TYR A 23 -1.85 -4.53 6.32
N TRP A 24 -1.82 -3.67 7.34
CA TRP A 24 -0.61 -3.43 8.13
C TRP A 24 -0.16 -4.66 8.90
N LYS A 25 -1.11 -5.48 9.36
CA LYS A 25 -0.82 -6.75 10.02
C LYS A 25 -0.24 -7.73 9.01
N THR A 26 -0.92 -7.94 7.89
CA THR A 26 -0.52 -8.90 6.85
C THR A 26 0.83 -8.53 6.22
N TYR A 27 1.02 -7.26 5.86
CA TYR A 27 2.30 -6.76 5.30
C TYR A 27 3.48 -6.97 6.27
N ARG A 28 3.31 -6.68 7.57
CA ARG A 28 4.39 -6.87 8.55
C ARG A 28 4.69 -8.34 8.77
N ASN A 29 3.66 -9.18 8.88
CA ASN A 29 3.84 -10.63 9.00
C ASN A 29 4.58 -11.19 7.79
N TRP A 30 4.11 -10.88 6.57
CA TRP A 30 4.77 -11.34 5.34
C TRP A 30 6.22 -10.85 5.25
N ARG A 31 6.49 -9.57 5.56
CA ARG A 31 7.86 -9.02 5.59
C ARG A 31 8.77 -9.77 6.56
N ASP A 32 8.26 -10.08 7.76
CA ASP A 32 9.06 -10.65 8.84
C ASP A 32 9.28 -12.17 8.64
N GLU A 33 8.30 -12.87 8.06
CA GLU A 33 8.35 -14.30 7.74
C GLU A 33 9.09 -14.59 6.42
N ASN A 34 8.93 -13.73 5.41
CA ASN A 34 9.45 -13.94 4.04
C ASN A 34 10.52 -12.89 3.66
N LYS A 35 11.54 -12.73 4.52
CA LYS A 35 12.55 -11.66 4.38
C LYS A 35 13.27 -11.63 3.02
N SER A 36 13.58 -12.79 2.44
CA SER A 36 14.25 -12.85 1.13
C SER A 36 13.31 -12.34 0.04
N ASP A 37 12.09 -12.84 0.01
CA ASP A 37 11.05 -12.44 -0.95
C ASP A 37 10.74 -10.95 -0.85
N TYR A 38 10.63 -10.41 0.38
CA TYR A 38 10.51 -8.98 0.62
C TYR A 38 11.69 -8.19 0.03
N HIS A 39 12.92 -8.65 0.28
CA HIS A 39 14.11 -7.98 -0.21
C HIS A 39 14.16 -8.01 -1.75
N ASP A 40 13.77 -9.12 -2.36
CA ASP A 40 13.80 -9.32 -3.81
C ASP A 40 12.67 -8.55 -4.53
N THR A 41 11.49 -8.45 -3.89
CA THR A 41 10.34 -7.68 -4.37
C THR A 41 10.68 -6.19 -4.42
N PHE A 42 11.24 -5.64 -3.35
CA PHE A 42 11.49 -4.20 -3.25
C PHE A 42 12.93 -3.79 -3.51
N MET A 43 13.84 -4.68 -3.87
CA MET A 43 15.27 -4.37 -3.98
C MET A 43 15.83 -3.78 -2.67
N GLY A 44 15.51 -4.42 -1.55
CA GLY A 44 15.86 -3.99 -0.19
C GLY A 44 14.73 -3.28 0.57
N LYS A 45 15.06 -2.74 1.75
CA LYS A 45 14.05 -2.19 2.68
C LYS A 45 13.32 -0.96 2.15
N LEU A 46 12.03 -0.89 2.46
CA LEU A 46 11.19 0.31 2.37
C LEU A 46 11.10 1.00 3.74
N TYR A 47 10.73 2.27 3.70
CA TYR A 47 10.32 3.03 4.88
C TYR A 47 8.81 2.86 5.04
N ASP A 48 8.35 2.17 6.07
CA ASP A 48 6.92 1.89 6.27
C ASP A 48 6.09 3.19 6.34
N GLU A 49 6.67 4.28 6.86
CA GLU A 49 6.01 5.59 6.90
C GLU A 49 5.77 6.26 5.54
N PHE A 50 6.34 5.73 4.45
CA PHE A 50 6.12 6.23 3.09
C PHE A 50 5.12 5.38 2.31
N ILE A 51 4.57 4.34 2.95
CA ILE A 51 3.49 3.55 2.39
C ILE A 51 2.15 4.24 2.67
N SER A 52 1.36 4.44 1.63
CA SER A 52 -0.02 4.93 1.72
C SER A 52 -0.99 3.95 1.05
N LEU A 53 -2.26 4.01 1.47
CA LEU A 53 -3.33 3.13 1.03
C LEU A 53 -4.53 3.92 0.52
N ASP A 54 -4.97 3.64 -0.70
CA ASP A 54 -6.19 4.22 -1.26
C ASP A 54 -7.24 3.17 -1.55
N GLU A 55 -8.51 3.54 -1.38
CA GLU A 55 -9.63 2.64 -1.65
C GLU A 55 -9.74 2.41 -3.16
N ARG A 56 -9.70 1.15 -3.56
CA ARG A 56 -9.78 0.75 -4.97
C ARG A 56 -11.20 0.34 -5.33
N ALA A 57 -11.75 -0.62 -4.60
CA ALA A 57 -13.04 -1.19 -4.92
C ALA A 57 -13.70 -1.93 -3.75
N ILE A 58 -15.03 -2.01 -3.81
CA ILE A 58 -15.83 -3.00 -3.08
C ILE A 58 -16.73 -3.72 -4.10
N TYR A 59 -16.70 -5.05 -4.11
CA TYR A 59 -17.43 -5.83 -5.09
C TYR A 59 -17.81 -7.22 -4.56
N LEU A 60 -18.85 -7.82 -5.15
CA LEU A 60 -19.17 -9.21 -4.89
C LEU A 60 -18.41 -10.12 -5.84
N LYS A 61 -17.96 -11.26 -5.32
CA LYS A 61 -17.45 -12.36 -6.13
C LYS A 61 -18.22 -13.62 -5.76
N TYR A 62 -18.70 -14.32 -6.79
CA TYR A 62 -19.19 -15.68 -6.64
C TYR A 62 -18.01 -16.62 -6.87
N SER A 63 -17.61 -17.37 -5.87
CA SER A 63 -16.65 -18.45 -6.07
C SER A 63 -17.43 -19.67 -6.50
N PHE A 64 -17.01 -20.35 -7.56
CA PHE A 64 -17.61 -21.65 -7.92
C PHE A 64 -17.23 -22.76 -6.92
N ASN A 65 -16.22 -22.51 -6.08
CA ASN A 65 -15.67 -23.49 -5.14
C ASN A 65 -16.23 -23.35 -3.71
N THR A 66 -16.88 -22.22 -3.39
CA THR A 66 -17.64 -22.06 -2.16
C THR A 66 -19.08 -21.82 -2.57
N THR A 67 -20.05 -22.51 -1.98
CA THR A 67 -21.48 -22.28 -2.26
C THR A 67 -21.98 -20.89 -1.82
N GLU A 68 -21.07 -19.96 -1.51
CA GLU A 68 -21.33 -18.72 -0.82
C GLU A 68 -20.81 -17.52 -1.61
N VAL A 69 -21.63 -16.47 -1.63
CA VAL A 69 -21.26 -15.16 -2.16
C VAL A 69 -20.38 -14.46 -1.14
N VAL A 70 -19.28 -13.87 -1.58
CA VAL A 70 -18.36 -13.10 -0.73
C VAL A 70 -18.23 -11.66 -1.21
N VAL A 71 -17.92 -10.76 -0.27
CA VAL A 71 -17.63 -9.35 -0.53
C VAL A 71 -16.12 -9.16 -0.50
N PHE A 72 -15.57 -8.63 -1.58
CA PHE A 72 -14.18 -8.20 -1.65
C PHE A 72 -14.08 -6.70 -1.37
N CYS A 73 -13.18 -6.33 -0.48
CA CYS A 73 -12.71 -4.95 -0.31
C CYS A 73 -11.25 -4.86 -0.73
N SER A 74 -10.94 -3.90 -1.59
CA SER A 74 -9.64 -3.76 -2.23
C SER A 74 -9.05 -2.38 -1.99
N VAL A 75 -7.76 -2.34 -1.67
CA VAL A 75 -6.97 -1.11 -1.58
C VAL A 75 -5.75 -1.17 -2.49
N ASN A 76 -5.42 -0.03 -3.08
CA ASN A 76 -4.15 0.20 -3.74
C ASN A 76 -3.09 0.54 -2.70
N ILE A 77 -1.87 0.05 -2.91
CA ILE A 77 -0.71 0.30 -2.07
C ILE A 77 0.24 1.20 -2.86
N PHE A 78 0.63 2.31 -2.26
CA PHE A 78 1.56 3.26 -2.84
C PHE A 78 2.82 3.38 -1.99
N TYR A 79 3.94 3.74 -2.64
CA TYR A 79 5.20 4.10 -1.99
C TYR A 79 5.74 5.38 -2.61
N VAL A 80 5.66 6.49 -1.87
CA VAL A 80 6.01 7.84 -2.39
C VAL A 80 5.24 8.11 -3.70
N GLU A 81 3.91 8.02 -3.63
CA GLU A 81 2.97 8.21 -4.77
C GLU A 81 3.06 7.17 -5.90
N GLU A 82 4.05 6.28 -5.92
CA GLU A 82 4.14 5.22 -6.92
C GLU A 82 3.29 4.01 -6.51
N HIS A 83 2.44 3.51 -7.41
CA HIS A 83 1.66 2.30 -7.16
C HIS A 83 2.56 1.07 -7.13
N ILE A 84 2.53 0.33 -6.01
CA ILE A 84 3.42 -0.82 -5.77
C ILE A 84 2.70 -2.15 -5.63
N GLY A 85 1.37 -2.15 -5.50
CA GLY A 85 0.61 -3.38 -5.35
C GLY A 85 -0.79 -3.15 -4.85
N THR A 86 -1.49 -4.25 -4.58
CA THR A 86 -2.86 -4.23 -4.07
C THR A 86 -2.99 -5.15 -2.87
N TYR A 87 -3.95 -4.81 -2.01
CA TYR A 87 -4.36 -5.67 -0.92
C TYR A 87 -5.87 -5.85 -0.97
N ASP A 88 -6.29 -7.11 -0.98
CA ASP A 88 -7.68 -7.51 -1.04
C ASP A 88 -8.01 -8.30 0.22
N ILE A 89 -9.18 -8.05 0.79
CA ILE A 89 -9.73 -8.88 1.87
C ILE A 89 -11.09 -9.41 1.42
N GLU A 90 -11.31 -10.68 1.67
CA GLU A 90 -12.54 -11.40 1.38
C GLU A 90 -13.36 -11.50 2.67
N PHE A 91 -14.63 -11.09 2.58
CA PHE A 91 -15.58 -11.19 3.68
C PHE A 91 -16.74 -12.09 3.30
N PHE A 92 -17.18 -12.90 4.25
CA PHE A 92 -18.52 -13.50 4.20
C PHE A 92 -19.59 -12.40 4.30
N LEU A 93 -20.82 -12.68 3.85
CA LEU A 93 -21.94 -11.72 3.90
C LEU A 93 -22.29 -11.26 5.33
N ASN A 94 -21.91 -12.03 6.36
CA ASN A 94 -22.08 -11.67 7.77
C ASN A 94 -21.02 -10.67 8.28
N GLY A 95 -20.00 -10.34 7.47
CA GLY A 95 -18.91 -9.43 7.81
C GLY A 95 -17.69 -10.08 8.47
N GLU A 96 -17.67 -11.40 8.63
CA GLU A 96 -16.48 -12.14 9.04
C GLU A 96 -15.45 -12.19 7.91
N ILE A 97 -14.16 -12.13 8.25
CA ILE A 97 -13.08 -12.25 7.27
C ILE A 97 -12.98 -13.71 6.87
N ALA A 98 -13.07 -13.98 5.57
CA ALA A 98 -12.89 -15.30 4.99
C ALA A 98 -11.43 -15.55 4.63
N ASP A 99 -10.80 -14.59 3.95
CA ASP A 99 -9.40 -14.67 3.50
C ASP A 99 -8.82 -13.28 3.19
N ASP A 100 -7.51 -13.20 2.95
CA ASP A 100 -6.85 -11.99 2.46
C ASP A 100 -5.69 -12.26 1.49
N TYR A 101 -5.46 -11.30 0.59
CA TYR A 101 -4.52 -11.42 -0.51
C TYR A 101 -3.66 -10.16 -0.58
N LEU A 102 -2.35 -10.34 -0.46
CA LEU A 102 -1.36 -9.29 -0.63
C LEU A 102 -0.58 -9.54 -1.92
N ASP A 103 -0.66 -8.60 -2.86
CA ASP A 103 -0.03 -8.73 -4.17
C ASP A 103 0.85 -7.52 -4.49
N PHE A 104 2.15 -7.78 -4.66
CA PHE A 104 3.14 -6.81 -5.08
C PHE A 104 3.69 -7.22 -6.44
N GLY A 105 3.05 -6.81 -7.52
CA GLY A 105 3.54 -7.24 -8.82
C GLY A 105 2.79 -6.68 -10.01
N ASP A 106 3.47 -5.79 -10.71
CA ASP A 106 3.48 -5.82 -12.17
C ASP A 106 4.95 -5.91 -12.64
N MET A 107 5.16 -6.12 -13.94
CA MET A 107 6.50 -6.27 -14.53
C MET A 107 7.42 -5.06 -14.30
N LEU A 108 6.86 -3.90 -13.94
CA LEU A 108 7.55 -2.60 -13.83
C LEU A 108 7.77 -2.17 -12.37
N LEU A 109 7.33 -2.95 -11.38
CA LEU A 109 7.49 -2.64 -9.95
C LEU A 109 8.95 -2.32 -9.60
N LYS A 110 9.89 -3.13 -10.09
CA LYS A 110 11.33 -2.98 -9.80
C LYS A 110 11.88 -1.66 -10.32
N ASP A 111 11.44 -1.22 -11.50
CA ASP A 111 11.89 0.05 -12.09
C ASP A 111 11.36 1.24 -11.30
N ARG A 112 10.06 1.23 -10.94
CA ARG A 112 9.44 2.27 -10.11
C ARG A 112 10.13 2.38 -8.75
N ILE A 113 10.30 1.26 -8.05
CA ILE A 113 10.97 1.25 -6.73
C ILE A 113 12.42 1.71 -6.81
N THR A 114 13.14 1.31 -7.86
CA THR A 114 14.54 1.73 -8.05
C THR A 114 14.63 3.24 -8.26
N LYS A 115 13.74 3.82 -9.09
CA LYS A 115 13.64 5.27 -9.28
C LYS A 115 13.35 6.00 -7.97
N VAL A 116 12.32 5.58 -7.24
CA VAL A 116 11.94 6.20 -5.94
C VAL A 116 13.10 6.14 -4.95
N LYS A 117 13.76 4.98 -4.80
CA LYS A 117 14.90 4.83 -3.89
C LYS A 117 16.08 5.71 -4.27
N HIS A 118 16.35 5.85 -5.57
CA HIS A 118 17.37 6.77 -6.05
C HIS A 118 17.01 8.21 -5.65
N ASN A 119 15.78 8.64 -5.93
CA ASN A 119 15.29 9.98 -5.63
C ASN A 119 15.34 10.29 -4.13
N LEU A 120 14.88 9.38 -3.27
CA LEU A 120 14.97 9.51 -1.81
C LEU A 120 16.43 9.61 -1.32
N LYS A 121 17.36 8.86 -1.93
CA LYS A 121 18.79 8.92 -1.60
C LYS A 121 19.40 10.27 -1.97
N VAL A 122 19.05 10.83 -3.13
CA VAL A 122 19.49 12.16 -3.56
C VAL A 122 18.88 13.22 -2.64
N ALA A 123 17.58 13.16 -2.37
CA ALA A 123 16.88 14.08 -1.49
C ALA A 123 17.50 14.13 -0.09
N ARG A 124 17.77 12.96 0.49
CA ARG A 124 18.42 12.87 1.81
C ARG A 124 19.82 13.49 1.83
N ARG A 125 20.60 13.34 0.75
CA ARG A 125 21.93 13.96 0.65
C ARG A 125 21.82 15.49 0.55
N ALA A 126 20.88 15.99 -0.24
CA ALA A 126 20.64 17.41 -0.37
C ALA A 126 20.18 18.03 0.96
N LEU A 127 19.28 17.37 1.70
CA LEU A 127 18.87 17.79 3.05
C LEU A 127 20.07 17.95 3.99
N LYS A 128 21.00 16.99 3.98
CA LYS A 128 22.23 17.05 4.81
C LYS A 128 23.19 18.16 4.42
N LEU A 129 23.13 18.61 3.17
CA LEU A 129 23.93 19.72 2.67
C LEU A 129 23.23 21.08 2.91
N GLY A 130 22.06 21.09 3.54
CA GLY A 130 21.33 22.31 3.88
C GLY A 130 20.50 22.91 2.74
N PHE A 131 20.17 22.12 1.71
CA PHE A 131 19.26 22.58 0.65
C PHE A 131 17.82 22.68 1.15
N GLU A 132 17.08 23.65 0.60
CA GLU A 132 15.66 23.86 0.90
C GLU A 132 14.78 22.74 0.33
N THR A 133 13.74 22.35 1.07
CA THR A 133 12.86 21.22 0.68
C THR A 133 12.12 21.48 -0.62
N SER A 134 11.80 22.74 -0.93
CA SER A 134 11.19 23.16 -2.19
C SER A 134 12.07 22.92 -3.41
N ASP A 135 13.37 23.15 -3.30
CA ASP A 135 14.32 22.93 -4.40
C ASP A 135 14.61 21.44 -4.57
N ILE A 136 14.76 20.72 -3.45
CA ILE A 136 14.93 19.27 -3.47
C ILE A 136 13.75 18.61 -4.16
N SER A 137 12.51 18.98 -3.81
CA SER A 137 11.30 18.40 -4.39
C SER A 137 11.26 18.53 -5.91
N LYS A 138 11.63 19.70 -6.45
CA LYS A 138 11.72 19.94 -7.90
C LYS A 138 12.78 19.10 -8.59
N ILE A 139 13.92 18.87 -7.94
CA ILE A 139 15.04 18.11 -8.51
C ILE A 139 14.80 16.61 -8.47
N THR A 140 14.25 16.11 -7.36
CA THR A 140 14.12 14.68 -7.10
C THR A 140 12.74 14.13 -7.36
N GLU A 141 11.75 14.98 -7.70
CA GLU A 141 10.34 14.60 -7.84
C GLU A 141 9.79 13.95 -6.55
N VAL A 142 10.41 14.20 -5.39
CA VAL A 142 9.92 13.68 -4.11
C VAL A 142 8.97 14.73 -3.53
N PRO A 143 7.71 14.37 -3.23
CA PRO A 143 6.76 15.32 -2.68
C PRO A 143 7.22 15.90 -1.33
N LEU A 144 6.86 17.16 -1.08
CA LEU A 144 7.28 17.91 0.11
C LEU A 144 6.96 17.16 1.41
N GLU A 145 5.80 16.50 1.49
CA GLU A 145 5.39 15.74 2.67
C GLU A 145 6.42 14.67 3.07
N TYR A 146 6.97 13.93 2.10
CA TYR A 146 7.98 12.90 2.36
C TYR A 146 9.34 13.53 2.69
N LEU A 147 9.66 14.69 2.11
CA LEU A 147 10.88 15.43 2.44
C LEU A 147 10.87 15.93 3.88
N GLU A 148 9.74 16.42 4.38
CA GLU A 148 9.61 16.84 5.77
C GLU A 148 9.76 15.65 6.74
N ILE A 149 9.23 14.48 6.38
CA ILE A 149 9.46 13.25 7.16
C ILE A 149 10.95 12.85 7.12
N LEU A 150 11.59 12.90 5.95
CA LEU A 150 13.02 12.62 5.80
C LEU A 150 13.89 13.57 6.63
N LYS A 151 13.55 14.86 6.62
CA LYS A 151 14.24 15.90 7.38
C LYS A 151 14.12 15.66 8.88
N LYS A 152 12.93 15.32 9.36
CA LYS A 152 12.66 15.11 10.79
C LYS A 152 13.30 13.83 11.35
N LYS A 153 13.35 12.75 10.57
CA LYS A 153 13.75 11.42 11.06
C LYS A 153 15.15 10.97 10.67
N TYR A 154 15.68 11.46 9.55
CA TYR A 154 16.83 10.81 8.89
C TYR A 154 17.94 11.77 8.41
N SER A 155 17.76 13.07 8.61
CA SER A 155 18.74 14.13 8.30
C SER A 155 19.44 14.56 9.57
#